data_AF-A0A972MR60-F1
#
_entry.id   AF-A0A972MR60-F1
#
_cell.length_a   1.000
_cell.length_b   1.000
_cell.length_c   1.000
_cell.angle_alpha   90.00
_cell.angle_beta   90.00
_cell.angle_gamma   90.00
#
_symmetry.space_group_name_H-M   'P 1'
#
loop_
_entity.id
_entity.type
_entity.pdbx_description
1 polymer ?
#
loop_
_entity_poly.entity_id
_entity_poly.type
_entity_poly.pdbx_seq_one_letter_code
_entity_poly.pdbx_strand_id
1 'polypeptide(L)'
;DSIRSFYPIKSRPYLTPTTFYKSEVELLDRLSKQSDPKDYVITWWDYGYPIWYYAHLNTLIDGGKHNEDNFIVSKVLSTSDQTLAYNLSKLSIKTYVETNRTVAPQLFIKDGKPIDVESFFEELSASKIDQNLSQDIYLMFPHRMLNIFPTVIMFSQRDLNSGKRYPRHFFYKKGIRQRGNKLYIGSIMVDLQKAMIHIGNKSLPVKNFDVVTFDQEGKTHIKRQPIHDQGLSVIINQSFGEGLIVDDFYYDSLFFRLYFFDDYDKELFEPVISSPWMKIYRLK
;
A
#
# COMPACT_ATOMS: atom_id res chain seq x y z
N ASP A 1 -48.37 13.49 -13.01
CA ASP A 1 -47.37 13.87 -14.04
C ASP A 1 -46.53 15.11 -13.72
N SER A 2 -46.04 15.32 -12.49
CA SER A 2 -45.32 16.55 -12.10
C SER A 2 -43.79 16.41 -11.93
N ILE A 3 -43.22 15.21 -12.00
CA ILE A 3 -41.76 15.01 -11.86
C ILE A 3 -41.02 15.28 -13.20
N ARG A 4 -41.69 15.04 -14.34
CA ARG A 4 -41.10 15.25 -15.68
C ARG A 4 -40.86 16.73 -16.01
N SER A 5 -41.57 17.67 -15.38
CA SER A 5 -41.43 19.11 -15.65
C SER A 5 -40.32 19.80 -14.86
N PHE A 6 -39.74 19.14 -13.84
CA PHE A 6 -38.72 19.73 -12.95
C PHE A 6 -37.28 19.28 -13.26
N TYR A 7 -37.07 18.44 -14.28
CA TYR A 7 -35.80 17.74 -14.45
C TYR A 7 -35.23 17.86 -15.86
N PRO A 8 -34.57 18.98 -16.21
CA PRO A 8 -33.42 18.89 -17.08
C PRO A 8 -32.22 18.55 -16.18
N ILE A 9 -31.81 17.28 -16.12
CA ILE A 9 -30.43 16.99 -15.71
C ILE A 9 -29.58 17.68 -16.77
N LYS A 10 -29.03 18.85 -16.47
CA LYS A 10 -27.89 19.35 -17.22
C LYS A 10 -26.80 18.29 -17.07
N SER A 11 -26.62 17.46 -18.09
CA SER A 11 -25.51 16.51 -18.13
C SER A 11 -24.23 17.35 -18.06
N ARG A 12 -23.47 17.16 -16.98
CA ARG A 12 -22.12 17.71 -16.92
C ARG A 12 -21.27 16.91 -17.91
N PRO A 13 -20.34 17.54 -18.63
CA PRO A 13 -19.43 16.79 -19.49
C PRO A 13 -18.71 15.72 -18.66
N TYR A 14 -18.59 14.52 -19.24
CA TYR A 14 -17.88 13.41 -18.63
C TYR A 14 -16.36 13.67 -18.73
N LEU A 15 -15.85 14.49 -17.81
CA LEU A 15 -14.43 14.83 -17.72
C LEU A 15 -13.72 13.72 -16.95
N THR A 16 -13.00 12.87 -17.66
CA THR A 16 -12.18 11.81 -17.05
C THR A 16 -10.72 12.22 -17.01
N PRO A 17 -10.04 12.13 -15.86
CA PRO A 17 -8.59 12.28 -15.82
C PRO A 17 -7.90 11.14 -16.56
N THR A 18 -6.63 11.34 -16.92
CA THR A 18 -5.76 10.27 -17.43
C THR A 18 -5.50 9.22 -16.36
N THR A 19 -5.11 8.01 -16.77
CA THR A 19 -4.80 6.91 -15.84
C THR A 19 -3.70 7.30 -14.86
N PHE A 20 -2.62 7.96 -15.30
CA PHE A 20 -1.55 8.50 -14.46
C PHE A 20 -1.42 10.01 -14.71
N TYR A 21 -0.99 10.76 -13.70
CA TYR A 21 -0.61 12.16 -13.87
C TYR A 21 0.80 12.25 -14.46
N LYS A 22 1.10 13.39 -15.09
CA LYS A 22 2.44 13.67 -15.64
C LYS A 22 3.55 13.44 -14.62
N SER A 23 3.35 13.90 -13.38
CA SER A 23 4.31 13.74 -12.29
C SER A 23 4.62 12.29 -11.97
N GLU A 24 3.65 11.37 -12.11
CA GLU A 24 3.89 9.94 -11.84
C GLU A 24 4.58 9.26 -13.02
N VAL A 25 4.22 9.65 -14.25
CA VAL A 25 4.89 9.17 -15.47
C VAL A 25 6.36 9.58 -15.47
N GLU A 26 6.67 10.82 -15.09
CA GLU A 26 8.07 11.30 -14.97
C GLU A 26 8.89 10.48 -13.95
N LEU A 27 8.25 9.96 -12.89
CA LEU A 27 8.92 9.09 -11.92
C LEU A 27 9.17 7.68 -12.47
N LEU A 28 8.24 7.13 -13.26
CA LEU A 28 8.44 5.84 -13.94
C LEU A 28 9.51 5.93 -15.04
N ASP A 29 9.54 7.02 -15.81
CA ASP A 29 10.60 7.28 -16.80
C ASP A 29 11.98 7.42 -16.13
N ARG A 30 12.05 8.05 -14.96
CA ARG A 30 13.27 8.09 -14.14
C ARG A 30 13.71 6.71 -13.68
N LEU A 31 12.77 5.88 -13.22
CA LEU A 31 13.07 4.50 -12.83
C LEU A 31 13.62 3.72 -14.04
N SER A 32 13.03 3.86 -15.22
CA SER A 32 13.48 3.20 -16.46
C SER A 32 14.96 3.47 -16.75
N LYS A 33 15.42 4.70 -16.55
CA LYS A 33 16.82 5.11 -16.79
C LYS A 33 17.81 4.55 -15.77
N GLN A 34 17.33 3.99 -14.66
CA GLN A 34 18.13 3.50 -13.53
C GLN A 34 18.00 1.98 -13.32
N SER A 35 17.27 1.29 -14.20
CA SER A 35 16.96 -0.14 -14.09
C SER A 35 17.21 -0.87 -15.40
N ASP A 36 17.25 -2.20 -15.35
CA ASP A 36 17.36 -3.06 -16.53
C ASP A 36 15.97 -3.59 -16.92
N PRO A 37 15.63 -3.71 -18.22
CA PRO A 37 14.34 -4.25 -18.66
C PRO A 37 13.99 -5.66 -18.14
N LYS A 38 14.98 -6.43 -17.67
CA LYS A 38 14.74 -7.73 -17.02
C LYS A 38 14.25 -7.61 -15.57
N ASP A 39 14.39 -6.44 -14.95
CA ASP A 39 14.07 -6.23 -13.54
C ASP A 39 12.55 -6.24 -13.30
N TYR A 40 12.17 -6.34 -12.02
CA TYR A 40 10.78 -6.49 -11.61
C TYR A 40 10.33 -5.42 -10.63
N VAL A 41 9.11 -4.93 -10.80
CA VAL A 41 8.40 -4.11 -9.82
C VAL A 41 7.25 -4.91 -9.21
N ILE A 42 7.24 -5.04 -7.88
CA ILE A 42 6.12 -5.56 -7.12
C ILE A 42 5.27 -4.38 -6.64
N THR A 43 4.02 -4.38 -7.09
CA THR A 43 2.97 -3.44 -6.69
C THR A 43 1.62 -4.01 -7.10
N TRP A 44 0.53 -3.30 -6.80
CA TRP A 44 -0.81 -3.74 -7.15
C TRP A 44 -1.06 -3.77 -8.68
N TRP A 45 -1.92 -4.68 -9.13
CA TRP A 45 -2.12 -4.99 -10.55
C TRP A 45 -2.63 -3.80 -11.38
N ASP A 46 -3.38 -2.86 -10.77
CA ASP A 46 -3.82 -1.61 -11.40
C ASP A 46 -2.66 -0.82 -12.05
N TYR A 47 -1.42 -1.04 -11.58
CA TYR A 47 -0.23 -0.34 -12.03
C TYR A 47 0.67 -1.16 -12.95
N GLY A 48 0.36 -2.44 -13.20
CA GLY A 48 1.21 -3.35 -13.98
C GLY A 48 1.49 -2.85 -15.40
N TYR A 49 0.44 -2.62 -16.19
CA TYR A 49 0.61 -2.10 -17.56
C TYR A 49 1.26 -0.71 -17.64
N PRO A 50 0.92 0.27 -16.77
CA PRO A 50 1.67 1.52 -16.69
C PRO A 50 3.17 1.33 -16.45
N ILE A 51 3.57 0.39 -15.59
CA ILE A 51 4.99 0.06 -15.35
C ILE A 51 5.64 -0.51 -16.61
N TRP A 52 5.01 -1.48 -17.27
CA TRP A 52 5.55 -2.05 -18.51
C TRP A 52 5.74 -0.99 -19.58
N TYR A 53 4.79 -0.06 -19.69
CA TYR A 53 4.77 0.96 -20.73
C TYR A 53 5.77 2.10 -20.47
N TYR A 54 5.79 2.65 -19.25
CA TYR A 54 6.60 3.84 -18.95
C TYR A 54 7.96 3.54 -18.32
N ALA A 55 8.08 2.44 -17.56
CA ALA A 55 9.34 2.06 -16.92
C ALA A 55 10.10 0.99 -17.72
N HIS A 56 9.44 0.28 -18.64
CA HIS A 56 9.99 -0.86 -19.38
C HIS A 56 10.45 -2.02 -18.49
N LEU A 57 9.77 -2.21 -17.35
CA LEU A 57 10.05 -3.27 -16.37
C LEU A 57 8.93 -4.29 -16.28
N ASN A 58 9.26 -5.46 -15.74
CA ASN A 58 8.31 -6.54 -15.54
C ASN A 58 7.54 -6.36 -14.21
N THR A 59 6.40 -7.04 -14.09
CA THR A 59 5.63 -7.09 -12.83
C THR A 59 5.20 -8.52 -12.53
N LEU A 60 4.93 -8.80 -11.24
CA LEU A 60 4.36 -10.09 -10.84
C LEU A 60 2.87 -10.19 -11.21
N ILE A 61 2.13 -9.08 -11.10
CA ILE A 61 0.72 -9.00 -11.42
C ILE A 61 0.44 -7.76 -12.27
N ASP A 62 -0.59 -7.82 -13.11
CA ASP A 62 -1.01 -6.78 -14.04
C ASP A 62 -2.49 -6.97 -14.42
N GLY A 63 -3.02 -6.14 -15.32
CA GLY A 63 -4.43 -6.20 -15.75
C GLY A 63 -4.87 -7.47 -16.47
N GLY A 64 -3.95 -8.36 -16.86
CA GLY A 64 -4.22 -9.68 -17.43
C GLY A 64 -3.87 -10.84 -16.48
N LYS A 65 -3.00 -10.61 -15.48
CA LYS A 65 -2.60 -11.57 -14.45
C LYS A 65 -2.82 -11.02 -13.05
N HIS A 66 -4.02 -11.21 -12.49
CA HIS A 66 -4.39 -10.69 -11.17
C HIS A 66 -5.32 -11.65 -10.39
N ASN A 67 -5.01 -12.94 -10.40
CA ASN A 67 -5.78 -13.97 -9.70
C ASN A 67 -5.08 -14.38 -8.39
N GLU A 68 -4.46 -15.56 -8.34
CA GLU A 68 -3.89 -16.13 -7.12
C GLU A 68 -2.72 -15.31 -6.56
N ASP A 69 -1.89 -14.74 -7.45
CA ASP A 69 -0.71 -13.95 -7.06
C ASP A 69 -1.07 -12.60 -6.40
N ASN A 70 -2.34 -12.15 -6.48
CA ASN A 70 -2.80 -11.02 -5.69
C ASN A 70 -2.63 -11.26 -4.19
N PHE A 71 -2.76 -12.52 -3.74
CA PHE A 71 -2.53 -12.87 -2.33
C PHE A 71 -1.12 -12.50 -1.89
N ILE A 72 -0.11 -12.85 -2.70
CA ILE A 72 1.30 -12.57 -2.42
C ILE A 72 1.53 -11.06 -2.35
N VAL A 73 1.14 -10.31 -3.38
CA VAL A 73 1.35 -8.86 -3.41
C VAL A 73 0.60 -8.17 -2.28
N SER A 74 -0.64 -8.60 -2.00
CA SER A 74 -1.40 -8.11 -0.86
C SER A 74 -0.65 -8.36 0.46
N LYS A 75 -0.12 -9.56 0.68
CA LYS A 75 0.64 -9.91 1.90
C LYS A 75 1.91 -9.09 2.02
N VAL A 76 2.69 -8.93 0.94
CA VAL A 76 3.90 -8.09 0.91
C VAL A 76 3.57 -6.65 1.30
N LEU A 77 2.50 -6.07 0.74
CA LEU A 77 2.14 -4.68 1.03
C LEU A 77 1.54 -4.49 2.43
N SER A 78 0.89 -5.52 2.97
CA SER A 78 0.11 -5.42 4.21
C SER A 78 0.85 -5.88 5.46
N THR A 79 1.89 -6.72 5.34
CA THR A 79 2.65 -7.22 6.50
C THR A 79 3.38 -6.09 7.21
N SER A 80 3.49 -6.15 8.54
CA SER A 80 4.36 -5.25 9.32
C SER A 80 5.81 -5.72 9.40
N ASP A 81 6.04 -6.98 9.02
CA ASP A 81 7.35 -7.62 8.98
C ASP A 81 8.06 -7.33 7.65
N GLN A 82 9.10 -6.52 7.73
CA GLN A 82 9.93 -6.10 6.61
C GLN A 82 10.76 -7.26 6.02
N THR A 83 11.23 -8.19 6.86
CA THR A 83 11.99 -9.37 6.44
C THR A 83 11.09 -10.31 5.65
N LEU A 84 9.87 -10.56 6.13
CA LEU A 84 8.88 -11.35 5.39
C LEU A 84 8.57 -10.72 4.03
N ALA A 85 8.29 -9.41 3.99
CA ALA A 85 8.01 -8.71 2.74
C ALA A 85 9.17 -8.83 1.74
N TYR A 86 10.40 -8.61 2.19
CA TYR A 86 11.61 -8.71 1.39
C TYR A 86 11.81 -10.14 0.86
N ASN A 87 11.73 -11.15 1.73
CA ASN A 87 11.98 -12.54 1.38
C ASN A 87 10.90 -13.10 0.47
N LEU A 88 9.63 -12.85 0.78
CA LEU A 88 8.49 -13.26 -0.04
C LEU A 88 8.56 -12.63 -1.44
N SER A 89 8.98 -11.36 -1.53
CA SER A 89 9.19 -10.67 -2.80
C SER A 89 10.29 -11.33 -3.64
N LYS A 90 11.48 -11.54 -3.08
CA LYS A 90 12.59 -12.21 -3.79
C LYS A 90 12.21 -13.62 -4.25
N LEU A 91 11.65 -14.41 -3.34
CA LEU A 91 11.24 -15.78 -3.64
C LEU A 91 10.15 -15.84 -4.71
N SER A 92 9.20 -14.90 -4.69
CA SER A 92 8.12 -14.85 -5.67
C SER A 92 8.63 -14.56 -7.07
N ILE A 93 9.50 -13.56 -7.21
CA ILE A 93 10.11 -13.23 -8.52
C ILE A 93 11.00 -14.37 -9.01
N LYS A 94 11.82 -14.96 -8.13
CA LYS A 94 12.61 -16.13 -8.49
C LYS A 94 11.77 -17.26 -9.05
N THR A 95 10.72 -17.63 -8.31
CA THR A 95 9.81 -18.70 -8.72
C THR A 95 9.14 -18.37 -10.05
N TYR A 96 8.74 -17.10 -10.25
CA TYR A 96 8.15 -16.67 -11.51
C TYR A 96 9.13 -16.78 -12.68
N VAL A 97 10.37 -16.31 -12.53
CA VAL A 97 11.41 -16.35 -13.56
C VAL A 97 11.79 -17.80 -13.92
N GLU A 98 11.90 -18.68 -12.93
CA GLU A 98 12.30 -20.09 -13.14
C GLU A 98 11.19 -20.93 -13.77
N THR A 99 9.92 -20.63 -13.48
CA THR A 99 8.79 -21.49 -13.88
C THR A 99 7.90 -20.90 -14.96
N ASN A 100 7.88 -19.57 -15.10
CA ASN A 100 6.92 -18.81 -15.90
C ASN A 100 5.45 -19.19 -15.61
N ARG A 101 5.12 -19.45 -14.34
CA ARG A 101 3.79 -19.85 -13.87
C ARG A 101 3.29 -18.93 -12.77
N THR A 102 1.97 -18.93 -12.53
CA THR A 102 1.38 -18.33 -11.32
C THR A 102 2.10 -18.83 -10.07
N VAL A 103 2.58 -17.91 -9.24
CA VAL A 103 3.56 -18.18 -8.17
C VAL A 103 2.92 -18.77 -6.93
N ALA A 104 1.77 -18.25 -6.50
CA ALA A 104 1.12 -18.68 -5.26
C ALA A 104 0.90 -20.21 -5.19
N PRO A 105 0.41 -20.89 -6.24
CA PRO A 105 0.34 -22.35 -6.24
C PRO A 105 1.71 -23.04 -6.14
N GLN A 106 2.77 -22.47 -6.72
CA GLN A 106 4.12 -23.06 -6.66
C GLN A 106 4.70 -22.97 -5.25
N LEU A 107 4.40 -21.88 -4.51
CA LEU A 107 4.88 -21.70 -3.14
C LEU A 107 4.04 -22.48 -2.12
N PHE A 108 2.72 -22.50 -2.30
CA PHE A 108 1.80 -22.97 -1.26
C PHE A 108 1.31 -24.40 -1.46
N ILE A 109 1.63 -25.05 -2.58
CA ILE A 109 1.25 -26.45 -2.86
C ILE A 109 2.50 -27.26 -3.21
N LYS A 110 2.77 -28.31 -2.44
CA LYS A 110 3.86 -29.26 -2.68
C LYS A 110 3.29 -30.67 -2.83
N ASP A 111 3.72 -31.39 -3.86
CA ASP A 111 3.26 -32.76 -4.16
C ASP A 111 1.73 -32.91 -4.18
N GLY A 112 1.03 -31.88 -4.70
CA GLY A 112 -0.43 -31.84 -4.78
C GLY A 112 -1.16 -31.55 -3.47
N LYS A 113 -0.46 -31.19 -2.40
CA LYS A 113 -1.04 -30.87 -1.09
C LYS A 113 -0.68 -29.45 -0.64
N PRO A 114 -1.61 -28.69 -0.02
CA PRO A 114 -1.29 -27.42 0.61
C PRO A 114 -0.24 -27.60 1.70
N ILE A 115 0.72 -26.68 1.78
CA ILE A 115 1.63 -26.57 2.92
C ILE A 115 0.97 -25.79 4.07
N ASP A 116 1.60 -25.78 5.23
CA ASP A 116 1.28 -24.80 6.26
C ASP A 116 1.85 -23.43 5.86
N VAL A 117 0.96 -22.52 5.44
CA VAL A 117 1.35 -21.20 4.94
C VAL A 117 1.82 -20.28 6.07
N GLU A 118 1.27 -20.41 7.28
CA GLU A 118 1.68 -19.59 8.42
C GLU A 118 3.08 -19.99 8.88
N SER A 119 3.37 -21.29 9.02
CA SER A 119 4.74 -21.75 9.31
C SER A 119 5.73 -21.35 8.22
N PHE A 120 5.32 -21.41 6.95
CA PHE A 120 6.13 -20.92 5.84
C PHE A 120 6.45 -19.42 5.96
N PHE A 121 5.48 -18.60 6.39
CA PHE A 121 5.74 -17.18 6.65
C PHE A 121 6.63 -16.95 7.85
N GLU A 122 6.48 -17.71 8.93
CA GLU A 122 7.39 -17.66 10.09
C GLU A 122 8.84 -17.98 9.69
N GLU A 123 9.04 -19.00 8.83
CA GLU A 123 10.35 -19.33 8.27
C GLU A 123 10.93 -18.16 7.45
N LEU A 124 10.12 -17.54 6.61
CA LEU A 124 10.54 -16.36 5.83
C LEU A 124 10.73 -15.11 6.71
N SER A 125 10.17 -15.04 7.90
CA SER A 125 10.40 -13.93 8.84
C SER A 125 11.71 -14.07 9.61
N ALA A 126 12.21 -15.30 9.79
CA ALA A 126 13.29 -15.59 10.72
C ALA A 126 14.63 -14.93 10.36
N SER A 127 14.99 -14.88 9.07
CA SER A 127 16.22 -14.25 8.61
C SER A 127 16.16 -13.92 7.12
N LYS A 128 16.96 -12.94 6.69
CA LYS A 128 17.12 -12.57 5.28
C LYS A 128 17.57 -13.79 4.46
N ILE A 129 16.80 -14.17 3.45
CA ILE A 129 17.21 -15.21 2.51
C ILE A 129 18.14 -14.62 1.46
N ASP A 130 19.26 -15.28 1.22
CA ASP A 130 20.08 -15.00 0.05
C ASP A 130 19.54 -15.82 -1.13
N GLN A 131 19.15 -15.12 -2.19
CA GLN A 131 18.66 -15.72 -3.41
C GLN A 131 19.45 -15.10 -4.55
N ASN A 132 20.24 -15.94 -5.23
CA ASN A 132 20.96 -15.51 -6.41
C ASN A 132 19.95 -15.22 -7.54
N LEU A 133 19.73 -13.94 -7.81
CA LEU A 133 18.87 -13.44 -8.86
C LEU A 133 19.66 -12.44 -9.69
N SER A 134 19.54 -12.55 -11.01
CA SER A 134 20.19 -11.61 -11.93
C SER A 134 19.43 -10.29 -12.10
N GLN A 135 18.17 -10.26 -11.66
CA GLN A 135 17.22 -9.17 -11.75
C GLN A 135 17.20 -8.38 -10.45
N ASP A 136 17.20 -7.05 -10.54
CA ASP A 136 16.81 -6.22 -9.41
C ASP A 136 15.29 -6.31 -9.19
N ILE A 137 14.87 -6.15 -7.94
CA ILE A 137 13.46 -6.17 -7.55
C ILE A 137 13.14 -4.87 -6.81
N TYR A 138 12.06 -4.23 -7.22
CA TYR A 138 11.60 -2.96 -6.66
C TYR A 138 10.22 -3.13 -6.01
N LEU A 139 9.98 -2.49 -4.88
CA LEU A 139 8.66 -2.28 -4.32
C LEU A 139 8.21 -0.85 -4.64
N MET A 140 7.02 -0.72 -5.21
CA MET A 140 6.45 0.57 -5.60
C MET A 140 5.17 0.88 -4.82
N PHE A 141 5.19 2.04 -4.17
CA PHE A 141 4.14 2.54 -3.27
C PHE A 141 3.58 3.87 -3.80
N PRO A 142 2.65 3.85 -4.77
CA PRO A 142 2.04 5.08 -5.27
C PRO A 142 1.00 5.61 -4.29
N HIS A 143 0.98 6.93 -4.08
CA HIS A 143 0.05 7.63 -3.17
C HIS A 143 -1.42 7.24 -3.44
N ARG A 144 -1.79 7.19 -4.72
CA ARG A 144 -3.15 6.84 -5.16
C ARG A 144 -3.62 5.46 -4.71
N MET A 145 -2.70 4.54 -4.36
CA MET A 145 -3.07 3.23 -3.83
C MET A 145 -3.85 3.35 -2.52
N LEU A 146 -3.65 4.42 -1.74
CA LEU A 146 -4.44 4.70 -0.53
C LEU A 146 -5.96 4.75 -0.79
N ASN A 147 -6.41 5.03 -2.01
CA ASN A 147 -7.84 5.06 -2.34
C ASN A 147 -8.45 3.65 -2.46
N ILE A 148 -7.61 2.65 -2.75
CA ILE A 148 -8.01 1.25 -2.97
C ILE A 148 -7.35 0.30 -1.97
N PHE A 149 -6.49 0.81 -1.08
CA PHE A 149 -5.66 -0.02 -0.21
C PHE A 149 -6.46 -0.98 0.67
N PRO A 150 -7.61 -0.58 1.25
CA PRO A 150 -8.47 -1.54 1.94
C PRO A 150 -8.89 -2.73 1.08
N THR A 151 -9.12 -2.50 -0.23
CA THR A 151 -9.46 -3.57 -1.16
C THR A 151 -8.25 -4.43 -1.50
N VAL A 152 -7.08 -3.82 -1.69
CA VAL A 152 -5.81 -4.51 -1.92
C VAL A 152 -5.56 -5.53 -0.81
N ILE A 153 -5.57 -5.07 0.45
CA ILE A 153 -5.23 -5.94 1.58
C ILE A 153 -6.20 -7.10 1.79
N MET A 154 -7.47 -6.99 1.34
CA MET A 154 -8.47 -8.06 1.54
C MET A 154 -8.03 -9.38 0.93
N PHE A 155 -7.16 -9.36 -0.09
CA PHE A 155 -6.67 -10.58 -0.73
C PHE A 155 -5.79 -11.41 0.20
N SER A 156 -5.04 -10.79 1.11
CA SER A 156 -4.27 -11.48 2.16
C SER A 156 -5.00 -11.62 3.48
N GLN A 157 -6.22 -11.06 3.62
CA GLN A 157 -7.03 -11.15 4.84
C GLN A 157 -7.81 -12.47 4.98
N ARG A 158 -7.15 -13.58 4.72
CA ARG A 158 -7.66 -14.93 4.91
C ARG A 158 -6.52 -15.87 5.29
N ASP A 159 -6.77 -16.67 6.31
CA ASP A 159 -5.93 -17.81 6.67
C ASP A 159 -6.06 -18.87 5.58
N LEU A 160 -4.96 -19.17 4.88
CA LEU A 160 -4.95 -20.16 3.78
C LEU A 160 -4.98 -21.61 4.28
N ASN A 161 -4.63 -21.87 5.55
CA ASN A 161 -4.69 -23.20 6.16
C ASN A 161 -6.13 -23.56 6.54
N SER A 162 -6.85 -22.61 7.15
CA SER A 162 -8.22 -22.85 7.65
C SER A 162 -9.33 -22.31 6.74
N GLY A 163 -8.99 -21.44 5.80
CA GLY A 163 -9.95 -20.72 4.95
C GLY A 163 -10.71 -19.59 5.66
N LYS A 164 -10.50 -19.39 6.97
CA LYS A 164 -11.18 -18.38 7.78
C LYS A 164 -10.71 -16.98 7.40
N ARG A 165 -11.64 -16.03 7.39
CA ARG A 165 -11.34 -14.61 7.17
C ARG A 165 -10.90 -13.99 8.49
N TYR A 166 -9.85 -13.17 8.46
CA TYR A 166 -9.46 -12.36 9.61
C TYR A 166 -10.49 -11.24 9.87
N PRO A 167 -10.52 -10.66 11.09
CA PRO A 167 -11.36 -9.51 11.40
C PRO A 167 -11.13 -8.35 10.42
N ARG A 168 -12.18 -7.56 10.16
CA ARG A 168 -12.04 -6.37 9.32
C ARG A 168 -11.28 -5.29 10.06
N HIS A 169 -10.21 -4.81 9.45
CA HIS A 169 -9.42 -3.68 9.93
C HIS A 169 -10.09 -2.33 9.63
N PHE A 170 -9.85 -1.34 10.49
CA PHE A 170 -10.41 -0.01 10.35
C PHE A 170 -9.51 0.89 9.49
N PHE A 171 -10.08 1.41 8.40
CA PHE A 171 -9.44 2.41 7.56
C PHE A 171 -10.46 3.45 7.12
N TYR A 172 -10.09 4.73 7.28
CA TYR A 172 -10.88 5.83 6.79
C TYR A 172 -9.98 6.95 6.28
N LYS A 173 -10.13 7.34 5.01
CA LYS A 173 -9.39 8.44 4.39
C LYS A 173 -10.34 9.42 3.71
N LYS A 174 -10.23 10.70 4.05
CA LYS A 174 -10.95 11.81 3.40
C LYS A 174 -10.19 13.12 3.52
N GLY A 175 -10.62 14.13 2.77
CA GLY A 175 -10.13 15.50 2.93
C GLY A 175 -10.39 16.05 4.34
N ILE A 176 -9.52 16.96 4.77
CA ILE A 176 -9.57 17.54 6.12
C ILE A 176 -10.20 18.93 6.15
N ARG A 177 -10.86 19.26 7.27
CA ARG A 177 -11.31 20.62 7.61
C ARG A 177 -11.19 20.82 9.11
N GLN A 178 -10.52 21.88 9.55
CA GLN A 178 -10.39 22.19 10.99
C GLN A 178 -11.27 23.38 11.37
N ARG A 179 -11.91 23.31 12.55
CA ARG A 179 -12.68 24.39 13.18
C ARG A 179 -12.37 24.43 14.67
N GLY A 180 -11.47 25.34 15.08
CA GLY A 180 -10.96 25.38 16.45
C GLY A 180 -10.32 24.04 16.84
N ASN A 181 -10.76 23.47 17.97
CA ASN A 181 -10.27 22.19 18.48
C ASN A 181 -10.90 20.96 17.80
N LYS A 182 -11.72 21.14 16.77
CA LYS A 182 -12.35 20.05 16.04
C LYS A 182 -11.70 19.90 14.67
N LEU A 183 -11.04 18.77 14.45
CA LEU A 183 -10.55 18.36 13.15
C LEU A 183 -11.58 17.41 12.53
N TYR A 184 -12.07 17.73 11.34
CA TYR A 184 -12.94 16.86 10.57
C TYR A 184 -12.13 16.18 9.48
N ILE A 185 -12.18 14.86 9.46
CA ILE A 185 -11.70 14.02 8.36
C ILE A 185 -12.97 13.46 7.72
N GLY A 186 -13.37 14.03 6.58
CA GLY A 186 -14.68 13.73 5.99
C GLY A 186 -15.83 13.97 6.97
N SER A 187 -16.54 12.89 7.32
CA SER A 187 -17.65 12.91 8.28
C SER A 187 -17.24 12.59 9.72
N ILE A 188 -16.00 12.13 9.94
CA ILE A 188 -15.50 11.78 11.27
C ILE A 188 -14.88 13.03 11.91
N MET A 189 -15.23 13.28 13.16
CA MET A 189 -14.70 14.39 13.95
C MET A 189 -13.68 13.86 14.95
N VAL A 190 -12.52 14.51 15.01
CA VAL A 190 -11.47 14.32 16.01
C VAL A 190 -11.44 15.55 16.91
N ASP A 191 -11.72 15.36 18.19
CA ASP A 191 -11.57 16.37 19.24
C ASP A 191 -10.08 16.43 19.61
N LEU A 192 -9.40 17.50 19.18
CA LEU A 192 -7.97 17.71 19.39
C LEU A 192 -7.63 18.06 20.84
N GLN A 193 -8.60 18.54 21.62
CA GLN A 193 -8.37 18.88 23.02
C GLN A 193 -8.46 17.64 23.91
N LYS A 194 -9.42 16.76 23.63
CA LYS A 194 -9.61 15.51 24.36
C LYS A 194 -8.86 14.32 23.75
N ALA A 195 -8.30 14.50 22.55
CA ALA A 195 -7.71 13.46 21.73
C ALA A 195 -8.65 12.25 21.55
N MET A 196 -9.88 12.53 21.11
CA MET A 196 -10.94 11.53 20.89
C MET A 196 -11.48 11.59 19.45
N ILE A 197 -11.78 10.43 18.88
CA ILE A 197 -12.35 10.23 17.55
C ILE A 197 -13.82 9.82 17.69
N HIS A 198 -14.71 10.55 17.03
CA HIS A 198 -16.16 10.33 17.10
C HIS A 198 -16.69 9.70 15.81
N ILE A 199 -17.11 8.44 15.90
CA ILE A 199 -17.61 7.64 14.77
C ILE A 199 -19.02 7.15 15.08
N GLY A 200 -20.01 7.79 14.44
CA GLY A 200 -21.41 7.58 14.81
C GLY A 200 -21.63 7.91 16.28
N ASN A 201 -22.12 6.93 17.06
CA ASN A 201 -22.36 7.08 18.50
C ASN A 201 -21.17 6.63 19.37
N LYS A 202 -20.06 6.18 18.76
CA LYS A 202 -18.88 5.71 19.49
C LYS A 202 -17.82 6.81 19.57
N SER A 203 -17.08 6.81 20.68
CA SER A 203 -15.91 7.65 20.90
C SER A 203 -14.73 6.74 21.18
N LEU A 204 -13.65 6.88 20.42
CA LEU A 204 -12.42 6.10 20.55
C LEU A 204 -11.24 7.03 20.82
N PRO A 205 -10.26 6.67 21.65
CA PRO A 205 -9.06 7.48 21.84
C PRO A 205 -8.22 7.58 20.56
N VAL A 206 -7.56 8.71 20.38
CA VAL A 206 -6.46 8.84 19.41
C VAL A 206 -5.22 8.18 20.03
N LYS A 207 -4.70 7.14 19.38
CA LYS A 207 -3.49 6.44 19.81
C LYS A 207 -2.25 7.26 19.45
N ASN A 208 -2.06 7.50 18.16
CA ASN A 208 -1.02 8.37 17.60
C ASN A 208 -1.66 9.50 16.80
N PHE A 209 -1.06 10.69 16.86
CA PHE A 209 -1.38 11.80 15.98
C PHE A 209 -0.13 12.22 15.21
N ASP A 210 -0.11 11.92 13.93
CA ASP A 210 1.02 12.18 13.04
C ASP A 210 0.65 13.27 12.03
N VAL A 211 1.54 14.25 11.85
CA VAL A 211 1.47 15.19 10.72
C VAL A 211 2.63 14.90 9.78
N VAL A 212 2.31 14.52 8.55
CA VAL A 212 3.24 14.11 7.51
C VAL A 212 3.29 15.16 6.40
N THR A 213 4.51 15.57 6.07
CA THR A 213 4.83 16.50 4.98
C THR A 213 5.98 15.92 4.15
N PHE A 214 6.14 16.42 2.93
CA PHE A 214 7.24 16.04 2.05
C PHE A 214 8.00 17.30 1.64
N ASP A 215 9.33 17.23 1.59
CA ASP A 215 10.14 18.32 1.05
C ASP A 215 10.23 18.29 -0.49
N GLN A 216 11.01 19.22 -1.04
CA GLN A 216 11.22 19.36 -2.49
C GLN A 216 11.94 18.15 -3.10
N GLU A 217 12.70 17.40 -2.30
CA GLU A 217 13.39 16.17 -2.69
C GLU A 217 12.51 14.93 -2.50
N GLY A 218 11.28 15.13 -2.02
CA GLY A 218 10.30 14.08 -1.76
C GLY A 218 10.53 13.30 -0.48
N LYS A 219 11.52 13.68 0.34
CA LYS A 219 11.79 13.04 1.63
C LYS A 219 10.70 13.40 2.63
N THR A 220 10.37 12.46 3.50
CA THR A 220 9.27 12.59 4.45
C THR A 220 9.72 13.30 5.73
N HIS A 221 8.91 14.26 6.18
CA HIS A 221 9.03 14.95 7.46
C HIS A 221 7.80 14.69 8.31
N ILE A 222 8.00 14.16 9.51
CA ILE A 222 6.93 13.66 10.39
C ILE A 222 7.00 14.37 11.73
N LYS A 223 5.87 14.92 12.16
CA LYS A 223 5.66 15.31 13.56
C LYS A 223 4.76 14.27 14.20
N ARG A 224 5.36 13.36 14.97
CA ARG A 224 4.68 12.27 15.65
C ARG A 224 4.38 12.62 17.09
N GLN A 225 3.14 12.40 17.51
CA GLN A 225 2.72 12.54 18.89
C GLN A 225 1.97 11.28 19.33
N PRO A 226 2.62 10.38 20.08
CA PRO A 226 1.92 9.33 20.81
C PRO A 226 1.05 9.99 21.90
N ILE A 227 -0.21 9.59 22.01
CA ILE A 227 -1.15 10.18 22.98
C ILE A 227 -1.69 9.14 23.95
N HIS A 228 -2.17 8.00 23.44
CA HIS A 228 -2.69 6.90 24.25
C HIS A 228 -2.11 5.56 23.77
N ASP A 229 -2.10 4.56 24.66
CA ASP A 229 -1.57 3.22 24.34
C ASP A 229 -2.52 2.39 23.45
N GLN A 230 -3.79 2.76 23.40
CA GLN A 230 -4.84 2.11 22.64
C GLN A 230 -5.66 3.12 21.86
N GLY A 231 -6.36 2.67 20.82
CA GLY A 231 -7.23 3.50 19.99
C GLY A 231 -6.92 3.37 18.51
N LEU A 232 -7.21 4.43 17.76
CA LEU A 232 -6.88 4.53 16.34
C LEU A 232 -5.83 5.62 16.14
N SER A 233 -4.96 5.42 15.16
CA SER A 233 -3.96 6.41 14.75
C SER A 233 -4.56 7.38 13.74
N VAL A 234 -4.28 8.66 13.92
CA VAL A 234 -4.66 9.75 13.01
C VAL A 234 -3.41 10.22 12.28
N ILE A 235 -3.44 10.21 10.96
CA ILE A 235 -2.34 10.70 10.11
C ILE A 235 -2.87 11.85 9.25
N ILE A 236 -2.26 13.02 9.38
CA ILE A 236 -2.54 14.19 8.55
C ILE A 236 -1.49 14.24 7.44
N ASN A 237 -1.90 13.86 6.24
CA ASN A 237 -1.09 14.02 5.05
C ASN A 237 -1.27 15.44 4.51
N GLN A 238 -0.53 16.37 5.10
CA GLN A 238 -0.72 17.80 4.91
C GLN A 238 -0.49 18.21 3.44
N SER A 239 0.45 17.56 2.75
CA SER A 239 0.80 17.85 1.35
C SER A 239 -0.36 17.58 0.38
N PHE A 240 -1.29 16.71 0.76
CA PHE A 240 -2.46 16.33 -0.03
C PHE A 240 -3.78 16.85 0.55
N GLY A 241 -3.74 17.59 1.68
CA GLY A 241 -4.94 18.11 2.33
C GLY A 241 -5.90 17.01 2.81
N GLU A 242 -5.36 15.85 3.20
CA GLU A 242 -6.15 14.69 3.59
C GLU A 242 -5.71 14.10 4.93
N GLY A 243 -6.65 13.38 5.55
CA GLY A 243 -6.47 12.75 6.84
C GLY A 243 -6.86 11.29 6.74
N LEU A 244 -6.12 10.46 7.47
CA LEU A 244 -6.35 9.04 7.62
C LEU A 244 -6.64 8.74 9.09
N ILE A 245 -7.59 7.84 9.34
CA ILE A 245 -7.85 7.24 10.64
C ILE A 245 -7.77 5.74 10.44
N VAL A 246 -6.81 5.11 11.11
CA VAL A 246 -6.44 3.71 10.87
C VAL A 246 -6.19 2.98 12.18
N ASP A 247 -6.41 1.67 12.18
CA ASP A 247 -5.92 0.79 13.25
C ASP A 247 -4.44 0.44 13.04
N ASP A 248 -3.89 -0.30 14.01
CA ASP A 248 -2.48 -0.70 14.02
C ASP A 248 -2.11 -1.57 12.81
N PHE A 249 -3.04 -2.38 12.30
CA PHE A 249 -2.78 -3.23 11.14
C PHE A 249 -2.36 -2.41 9.92
N TYR A 250 -3.10 -1.34 9.59
CA TYR A 250 -2.71 -0.46 8.49
C TYR A 250 -1.51 0.40 8.86
N TYR A 251 -1.50 0.96 10.07
CA TYR A 251 -0.46 1.88 10.51
C TYR A 251 0.94 1.24 10.47
N ASP A 252 1.05 -0.03 10.86
CA ASP A 252 2.30 -0.78 10.90
C ASP A 252 2.59 -1.53 9.59
N SER A 253 1.66 -1.55 8.63
CA SER A 253 1.87 -2.22 7.34
C SER A 253 3.08 -1.67 6.58
N LEU A 254 3.72 -2.53 5.79
CA LEU A 254 4.88 -2.15 4.97
C LEU A 254 4.58 -0.93 4.10
N PHE A 255 3.38 -0.88 3.50
CA PHE A 255 2.96 0.29 2.73
C PHE A 255 3.06 1.57 3.56
N PHE A 256 2.49 1.61 4.77
CA PHE A 256 2.48 2.81 5.58
C PHE A 256 3.87 3.17 6.10
N ARG A 257 4.62 2.17 6.59
CA ARG A 257 5.99 2.38 7.10
C ARG A 257 6.91 2.96 6.03
N LEU A 258 6.90 2.39 4.83
CA LEU A 258 7.77 2.86 3.75
C LEU A 258 7.24 4.15 3.11
N TYR A 259 5.94 4.25 2.83
CA TYR A 259 5.39 5.41 2.11
C TYR A 259 5.27 6.67 2.98
N PHE A 260 4.66 6.56 4.17
CA PHE A 260 4.38 7.72 5.02
C PHE A 260 5.52 8.05 5.97
N PHE A 261 6.32 7.06 6.37
CA PHE A 261 7.25 7.25 7.48
C PHE A 261 8.73 7.17 7.08
N ASP A 262 9.04 6.84 5.82
CA ASP A 262 10.38 6.49 5.37
C ASP A 262 11.07 5.49 6.35
N ASP A 263 10.29 4.63 7.01
CA ASP A 263 10.71 3.68 8.03
C ASP A 263 10.97 2.32 7.40
N TYR A 264 12.19 2.17 6.86
CA TYR A 264 12.64 0.95 6.19
C TYR A 264 13.93 0.43 6.81
N ASP A 265 14.07 -0.89 6.83
CA ASP A 265 15.32 -1.55 7.16
C ASP A 265 16.33 -1.34 6.03
N LYS A 266 17.44 -0.67 6.35
CA LYS A 266 18.49 -0.32 5.39
C LYS A 266 19.30 -1.52 4.92
N GLU A 267 19.23 -2.67 5.60
CA GLU A 267 19.87 -3.91 5.15
C GLU A 267 19.00 -4.67 4.13
N LEU A 268 17.70 -4.35 4.06
CA LEU A 268 16.74 -4.97 3.16
C LEU A 268 16.40 -4.07 1.96
N PHE A 269 16.33 -2.76 2.16
CA PHE A 269 15.82 -1.83 1.16
C PHE A 269 16.75 -0.64 0.90
N GLU A 270 16.70 -0.15 -0.34
CA GLU A 270 17.37 1.06 -0.79
C GLU A 270 16.36 1.97 -1.50
N PRO A 271 16.17 3.23 -1.07
CA PRO A 271 15.26 4.15 -1.77
C PRO A 271 15.85 4.56 -3.13
N VAL A 272 15.06 4.39 -4.19
CA VAL A 272 15.44 4.72 -5.57
C VAL A 272 14.69 5.96 -6.05
N ILE A 273 13.38 5.98 -5.81
CA ILE A 273 12.52 7.13 -6.09
C ILE A 273 11.87 7.58 -4.79
N SER A 274 12.05 8.86 -4.48
CA SER A 274 11.39 9.53 -3.37
C SER A 274 10.57 10.72 -3.88
N SER A 275 9.25 10.68 -3.68
CA SER A 275 8.32 11.73 -4.12
C SER A 275 7.04 11.68 -3.29
N PRO A 276 6.30 12.80 -3.11
CA PRO A 276 4.98 12.77 -2.51
C PRO A 276 4.01 11.84 -3.26
N TRP A 277 4.17 11.73 -4.58
CA TRP A 277 3.28 10.92 -5.44
C TRP A 277 3.56 9.43 -5.36
N MET A 278 4.81 9.05 -5.10
CA MET A 278 5.24 7.65 -5.16
C MET A 278 6.60 7.47 -4.48
N LYS A 279 6.75 6.37 -3.74
CA LYS A 279 8.03 5.88 -3.23
C LYS A 279 8.37 4.56 -3.91
N ILE A 280 9.63 4.39 -4.31
CA ILE A 280 10.13 3.14 -4.89
C ILE A 280 11.41 2.73 -4.18
N TYR A 281 11.45 1.50 -3.71
CA TYR A 281 12.57 0.92 -2.99
C TYR A 281 13.09 -0.29 -3.75
N ARG A 282 14.39 -0.36 -4.00
CA ARG A 282 15.05 -1.58 -4.47
C ARG A 282 15.31 -2.51 -3.28
N LEU A 283 15.12 -3.80 -3.47
CA LEU A 283 15.53 -4.84 -2.52
C LEU A 283 17.03 -5.09 -2.67
N LYS A 284 17.79 -5.02 -1.57
CA LYS A 284 19.22 -5.31 -1.52
C LYS A 284 19.51 -6.80 -1.55
#